data_AF-A0A0Q6V4G9-F1
#
_entry.id   AF-A0A0Q6V4G9-F1
#
_cell.length_a   1.000
_cell.length_b   1.000
_cell.length_c   1.000
_cell.angle_alpha   90.00
_cell.angle_beta   90.00
_cell.angle_gamma   90.00
#
_symmetry.space_group_name_H-M   'P 1'
#
loop_
_entity.id
_entity.type
_entity.pdbx_description
1 polymer ?
#
loop_
_entity_poly.entity_id
_entity_poly.type
_entity_poly.pdbx_seq_one_letter_code
_entity_poly.pdbx_strand_id
1 'polypeptide(L)'
;MTVRLRAHHLLCMLTFVGEGYTPAFTANYKRIAERLSLGEEIEIVSGPDDICAPLLSGAAAHCHNASVGIRDEAAAAAVGRLVQADVREGVRILPDTMLLRRLRRNFALGTIRNACGGCEWGELCSHVADGGFKAALVDPREVSSRPRTPQGKA
;
A
#
# COMPACT_ATOMS: atom_id res chain seq x y z
N MET A 1 -13.59 4.49 9.45
CA MET A 1 -12.30 3.97 9.95
C MET A 1 -11.28 4.17 8.86
N THR A 2 -10.00 4.27 9.23
CA THR A 2 -8.90 4.62 8.32
C THR A 2 -7.76 3.64 8.56
N VAL A 3 -7.08 3.20 7.49
CA VAL A 3 -5.87 2.39 7.57
C VAL A 3 -4.69 3.32 7.76
N ARG A 4 -3.88 3.12 8.80
CA ARG A 4 -2.66 3.92 9.02
C ARG A 4 -1.51 3.25 8.26
N LEU A 5 -0.92 3.95 7.30
CA LEU A 5 0.22 3.46 6.54
C LEU A 5 1.40 4.44 6.61
N ARG A 6 2.61 3.92 6.79
CA ARG A 6 3.83 4.70 6.52
C ARG A 6 4.11 4.74 5.02
N ALA A 7 4.85 5.75 4.59
CA ALA A 7 4.94 6.09 3.16
C ALA A 7 5.47 4.96 2.28
N HIS A 8 6.45 4.16 2.73
CA HIS A 8 6.95 3.08 1.87
C HIS A 8 5.93 1.93 1.70
N HIS A 9 5.02 1.74 2.65
CA HIS A 9 3.97 0.74 2.52
C HIS A 9 2.91 1.09 1.45
N LEU A 10 2.83 2.36 1.02
CA LEU A 10 2.09 2.73 -0.19
C LEU A 10 2.65 2.05 -1.44
N LEU A 11 3.95 1.73 -1.48
CA LEU A 11 4.58 1.00 -2.56
C LEU A 11 4.44 -0.52 -2.35
N CYS A 12 4.68 -1.00 -1.13
CA CYS A 12 4.57 -2.44 -0.83
C CYS A 12 3.16 -2.98 -1.07
N MET A 13 2.11 -2.19 -0.84
CA MET A 13 0.73 -2.64 -1.03
C MET A 13 0.41 -2.94 -2.50
N LEU A 14 1.13 -2.32 -3.44
CA LEU A 14 0.89 -2.49 -4.87
C LEU A 14 1.20 -3.91 -5.33
N THR A 15 2.13 -4.59 -4.67
CA THR A 15 2.70 -5.90 -5.04
C THR A 15 2.51 -6.96 -3.96
N PHE A 16 1.73 -6.70 -2.91
CA PHE A 16 1.53 -7.67 -1.84
C PHE A 16 0.74 -8.89 -2.34
N VAL A 17 1.36 -10.07 -2.26
CA VAL A 17 0.78 -11.36 -2.73
C VAL A 17 0.50 -12.34 -1.60
N GLY A 18 0.57 -11.90 -0.34
CA GLY A 18 0.40 -12.78 0.81
C GLY A 18 1.70 -13.43 1.31
N GLU A 19 2.86 -12.86 0.97
CA GLU A 19 4.17 -13.22 1.52
C GLU A 19 4.66 -12.15 2.49
N GLY A 20 5.42 -12.54 3.52
CA GLY A 20 5.91 -11.62 4.52
C GLY A 20 6.75 -12.28 5.61
N TYR A 21 7.11 -11.49 6.63
CA TYR A 21 8.12 -11.87 7.63
C TYR A 21 7.70 -13.01 8.58
N THR A 22 6.41 -13.06 8.93
CA THR A 22 5.86 -14.06 9.85
C THR A 22 4.43 -14.40 9.46
N PRO A 23 3.89 -15.57 9.86
CA PRO A 23 2.48 -15.91 9.62
C PRO A 23 1.50 -14.85 10.16
N ALA A 24 1.78 -14.29 11.34
CA ALA A 24 0.96 -13.25 11.94
C ALA A 24 1.00 -11.93 11.15
N PHE A 25 2.19 -11.54 10.67
CA PHE A 25 2.34 -10.39 9.78
C PHE A 25 1.53 -10.57 8.49
N THR A 26 1.70 -11.71 7.84
CA THR A 26 1.00 -12.03 6.59
C THR A 26 -0.51 -12.06 6.76
N ALA A 27 -1.02 -12.68 7.84
CA ALA A 27 -2.45 -12.71 8.14
C ALA A 27 -3.02 -11.30 8.36
N ASN A 28 -2.30 -10.44 9.10
CA ASN A 28 -2.70 -9.05 9.31
C ASN A 28 -2.70 -8.26 7.99
N TYR A 29 -1.66 -8.40 7.18
CA TYR A 29 -1.57 -7.66 5.93
C TYR A 29 -2.64 -8.12 4.92
N LYS A 30 -3.03 -9.40 4.90
CA LYS A 30 -4.19 -9.87 4.11
C LYS A 30 -5.49 -9.15 4.51
N ARG A 31 -5.75 -8.98 5.81
CA ARG A 31 -6.92 -8.23 6.30
C ARG A 31 -6.87 -6.75 5.93
N ILE A 32 -5.68 -6.14 5.98
CA ILE A 32 -5.49 -4.74 5.55
C ILE A 32 -5.69 -4.63 4.04
N ALA A 33 -5.18 -5.58 3.25
CA ALA A 33 -5.36 -5.60 1.81
C ALA A 33 -6.85 -5.64 1.42
N GLU A 34 -7.65 -6.46 2.11
CA GLU A 34 -9.10 -6.51 1.91
C GLU A 34 -9.78 -5.15 2.19
N ARG A 35 -9.39 -4.47 3.28
CA ARG A 35 -9.88 -3.13 3.65
C ARG A 35 -9.54 -2.10 2.57
N LEU A 36 -8.30 -2.10 2.10
CA LEU A 36 -7.84 -1.21 1.03
C LEU A 36 -8.57 -1.50 -0.30
N SER A 37 -8.80 -2.77 -0.61
CA SER A 37 -9.60 -3.21 -1.76
C SER A 37 -11.08 -2.80 -1.69
N LEU A 38 -11.60 -2.52 -0.49
CA LEU A 38 -12.93 -1.94 -0.27
C LEU A 38 -12.93 -0.40 -0.33
N GLY A 39 -11.79 0.22 -0.60
CA GLY A 39 -11.65 1.66 -0.67
C GLY A 39 -11.54 2.35 0.70
N GLU A 40 -11.14 1.62 1.76
CA GLU A 40 -10.89 2.26 3.04
C GLU A 40 -9.74 3.28 2.92
N GLU A 41 -9.97 4.49 3.42
CA GLU A 41 -9.03 5.60 3.35
C GLU A 41 -7.71 5.26 4.09
N ILE A 42 -6.61 5.77 3.57
CA ILE A 42 -5.28 5.67 4.17
C ILE A 42 -4.95 6.99 4.86
N GLU A 43 -4.45 6.95 6.09
CA GLU A 43 -3.77 8.08 6.75
C GLU A 43 -2.27 7.80 6.78
N ILE A 44 -1.50 8.75 6.30
CA ILE A 44 -0.03 8.67 6.32
C ILE A 44 0.46 8.91 7.75
N VAL A 45 1.30 8.00 8.24
CA VAL A 45 1.89 8.07 9.58
C VAL A 45 3.41 7.96 9.52
N SER A 46 4.06 8.51 10.55
CA SER A 46 5.48 8.31 10.80
C SER A 46 5.70 7.08 11.69
N GLY A 47 6.75 6.31 11.42
CA GLY A 47 7.08 5.13 12.23
C GLY A 47 6.28 3.87 11.88
N PRO A 48 6.24 2.86 12.75
CA PRO A 48 5.48 1.63 12.50
C PRO A 48 3.98 1.90 12.37
N ASP A 49 3.32 1.13 11.51
CA ASP A 49 1.94 1.36 11.10
C ASP A 49 1.05 0.12 11.28
N ASP A 50 -0.16 0.14 10.72
CA ASP A 50 -1.12 -0.96 10.87
C ASP A 50 -0.58 -2.29 10.31
N ILE A 51 0.24 -2.25 9.26
CA ILE A 51 0.86 -3.45 8.67
C ILE A 51 1.91 -4.02 9.63
N CYS A 52 2.70 -3.15 10.25
CA CYS A 52 3.77 -3.53 11.19
C CYS A 52 3.26 -4.16 12.49
N ALA A 53 2.02 -3.91 12.90
CA ALA A 53 1.51 -4.20 14.24
C ALA A 53 1.90 -5.60 14.82
N PRO A 54 1.84 -6.71 14.07
CA PRO A 54 2.22 -8.03 14.59
C PRO A 54 3.72 -8.22 14.85
N LEU A 55 4.59 -7.35 14.34
CA LEU A 55 6.04 -7.45 14.50
C LEU A 55 6.58 -6.66 15.70
N LEU A 56 5.81 -5.70 16.23
CA LEU A 56 6.33 -4.68 17.17
C LEU A 56 6.88 -5.25 18.48
N SER A 57 6.41 -6.41 18.91
CA SER A 57 6.86 -7.07 20.13
C SER A 57 7.88 -8.19 19.91
N GLY A 58 8.32 -8.43 18.67
CA GLY A 58 9.17 -9.56 18.30
C GLY A 58 10.58 -9.17 17.89
N ALA A 59 11.50 -10.15 17.89
CA ALA A 59 12.88 -9.97 17.41
C ALA A 59 12.96 -9.57 15.91
N ALA A 60 11.88 -9.78 15.15
CA ALA A 60 11.77 -9.39 13.75
C ALA A 60 11.33 -7.92 13.54
N ALA A 61 11.24 -7.13 14.61
CA ALA A 61 10.86 -5.71 14.58
C ALA A 61 11.93 -4.83 13.90
N HIS A 62 12.01 -4.91 12.56
CA HIS A 62 12.87 -4.03 11.76
C HIS A 62 12.23 -2.65 11.53
N CYS A 63 10.95 -2.47 11.87
CA CYS A 63 10.16 -1.28 11.57
C CYS A 63 10.69 0.00 12.25
N HIS A 64 11.50 -0.15 13.30
CA HIS A 64 12.16 0.96 14.01
C HIS A 64 13.55 1.30 13.47
N ASN A 65 14.10 0.53 12.52
CA ASN A 65 15.43 0.78 12.00
C ASN A 65 15.46 2.10 11.21
N ALA A 66 16.53 2.88 11.38
CA ALA A 66 16.71 4.16 10.68
C ALA A 66 16.64 4.01 9.15
N SER A 67 17.10 2.88 8.62
CA SER A 67 16.99 2.55 7.19
C SER A 67 15.55 2.55 6.69
N VAL A 68 14.56 2.21 7.53
CA VAL A 68 13.14 2.24 7.14
C VAL A 68 12.61 3.67 7.08
N GLY A 69 13.09 4.57 7.95
CA GLY A 69 12.80 6.01 7.85
C GLY A 69 13.30 6.60 6.53
N ILE A 70 14.52 6.25 6.11
CA ILE A 70 15.06 6.68 4.81
C ILE A 70 14.19 6.16 3.64
N ARG A 71 13.69 4.91 3.74
CA ARG A 71 12.74 4.37 2.74
C ARG A 71 11.43 5.14 2.71
N ASP A 72 10.90 5.53 3.87
CA ASP A 72 9.68 6.34 3.92
C ASP A 72 9.85 7.69 3.24
N GLU A 73 10.92 8.42 3.55
CA GLU A 73 11.19 9.72 2.94
C GLU A 73 11.33 9.59 1.41
N ALA A 74 12.07 8.57 0.95
CA ALA A 74 12.23 8.29 -0.47
C ALA A 74 10.90 7.96 -1.16
N ALA A 75 10.05 7.17 -0.51
CA ALA A 75 8.74 6.77 -1.03
C ALA A 75 7.76 7.94 -1.04
N ALA A 76 7.69 8.71 0.05
CA ALA A 76 6.89 9.92 0.18
C ALA A 76 7.23 10.92 -0.93
N ALA A 77 8.52 11.19 -1.14
CA ALA A 77 8.96 12.10 -2.19
C ALA A 77 8.62 11.59 -3.60
N ALA A 78 8.79 10.29 -3.86
CA ALA A 78 8.49 9.69 -5.16
C ALA A 78 6.99 9.68 -5.47
N VAL A 79 6.16 9.23 -4.52
CA VAL A 79 4.70 9.24 -4.65
C VAL A 79 4.19 10.66 -4.74
N GLY A 80 4.67 11.57 -3.89
CA GLY A 80 4.24 12.97 -3.88
C GLY A 80 4.49 13.70 -5.20
N ARG A 81 5.70 13.53 -5.78
CA ARG A 81 5.98 14.03 -7.15
C ARG A 81 5.03 13.44 -8.18
N LEU A 82 4.76 12.14 -8.08
CA LEU A 82 3.88 11.46 -9.02
C LEU A 82 2.44 11.96 -8.93
N VAL A 83 1.89 12.17 -7.72
CA VAL A 83 0.49 12.60 -7.53
C VAL A 83 0.34 14.13 -7.50
N GLN A 84 1.45 14.87 -7.55
CA GLN A 84 1.50 16.33 -7.43
C GLN A 84 0.84 16.85 -6.14
N ALA A 85 1.08 16.14 -5.04
CA ALA A 85 0.60 16.50 -3.71
C ALA A 85 1.62 16.07 -2.65
N ASP A 86 1.59 16.72 -1.50
CA ASP A 86 2.42 16.34 -0.36
C ASP A 86 1.97 14.97 0.18
N VAL A 87 2.94 14.07 0.40
CA VAL A 87 2.74 12.81 1.11
C VAL A 87 3.53 12.90 2.40
N ARG A 88 2.85 13.24 3.49
CA ARG A 88 3.45 13.44 4.82
C ARG A 88 2.45 13.05 5.89
N GLU A 89 2.92 12.96 7.12
CA GLU A 89 2.08 12.62 8.27
C GLU A 89 0.78 13.45 8.33
N GLY A 90 -0.33 12.75 8.60
CA GLY A 90 -1.68 13.31 8.67
C GLY A 90 -2.38 13.49 7.31
N VAL A 91 -1.66 13.34 6.18
CA VAL A 91 -2.29 13.33 4.86
C VAL A 91 -3.16 12.10 4.70
N ARG A 92 -4.32 12.27 4.09
CA ARG A 92 -5.26 11.20 3.78
C ARG A 92 -5.33 10.92 2.29
N ILE A 93 -5.35 9.65 1.94
CA ILE A 93 -5.31 9.16 0.56
C ILE A 93 -6.42 8.14 0.37
N LEU A 94 -7.26 8.34 -0.64
CA LEU A 94 -8.21 7.33 -1.08
C LEU A 94 -7.52 6.39 -2.09
N PRO A 95 -7.37 5.09 -1.81
CA PRO A 95 -6.75 4.13 -2.71
C PRO A 95 -7.72 3.70 -3.82
N ASP A 96 -8.22 4.66 -4.60
CA ASP A 96 -9.13 4.36 -5.70
C ASP A 96 -8.45 3.68 -6.89
N THR A 97 -9.25 3.20 -7.84
CA THR A 97 -8.77 2.52 -9.05
C THR A 97 -7.81 3.38 -9.87
N MET A 98 -8.03 4.70 -9.95
CA MET A 98 -7.20 5.60 -10.74
C MET A 98 -5.82 5.76 -10.08
N LEU A 99 -5.78 6.00 -8.77
CA LEU A 99 -4.55 6.12 -8.00
C LEU A 99 -3.75 4.82 -8.07
N LEU A 100 -4.37 3.67 -7.77
CA LEU A 100 -3.67 2.38 -7.77
C LEU A 100 -3.11 2.05 -9.16
N ARG A 101 -3.84 2.31 -10.25
CA ARG A 101 -3.33 2.15 -11.62
C ARG A 101 -2.14 3.07 -11.90
N ARG A 102 -2.22 4.35 -11.48
CA ARG A 102 -1.13 5.32 -11.66
C ARG A 102 0.13 4.89 -10.90
N LEU A 103 -0.03 4.46 -9.65
CA LEU A 103 1.07 3.97 -8.81
C LEU A 103 1.68 2.71 -9.42
N ARG A 104 0.88 1.70 -9.76
CA ARG A 104 1.34 0.44 -10.40
C ARG A 104 2.11 0.68 -11.70
N ARG A 105 1.59 1.53 -12.58
CA ARG A 105 2.29 1.88 -13.83
C ARG A 105 3.69 2.44 -13.56
N ASN A 106 3.80 3.38 -12.62
CA ASN A 106 5.07 4.02 -12.30
C ASN A 106 6.01 3.10 -11.50
N PHE A 107 5.45 2.22 -10.69
CA PHE A 107 6.19 1.16 -10.02
C PHE A 107 6.82 0.22 -11.06
N ALA A 108 6.05 -0.25 -12.05
CA ALA A 108 6.56 -1.11 -13.12
C ALA A 108 7.63 -0.43 -13.98
N LEU A 109 7.49 0.88 -14.24
CA LEU A 109 8.52 1.68 -14.92
C LEU A 109 9.74 2.00 -14.05
N GLY A 110 9.72 1.65 -12.76
CA GLY A 110 10.80 1.93 -11.81
C GLY A 110 10.87 3.37 -11.31
N THR A 111 10.02 4.28 -11.78
CA THR A 111 10.11 5.73 -11.49
C THR A 111 9.82 6.09 -10.03
N ILE A 112 9.16 5.20 -9.29
CA ILE A 112 8.88 5.35 -7.85
C ILE A 112 9.54 4.25 -6.99
N ARG A 113 10.52 3.51 -7.53
CA ARG A 113 11.17 2.38 -6.83
C ARG A 113 12.47 2.73 -6.10
N ASN A 114 12.85 4.02 -6.03
CA ASN A 114 14.05 4.47 -5.31
C ASN A 114 14.05 3.98 -3.83
N ALA A 115 12.91 4.00 -3.17
CA ALA A 115 12.74 3.50 -1.80
C ALA A 115 12.91 1.97 -1.66
N CYS A 116 12.87 1.22 -2.76
CA CYS A 116 12.96 -0.24 -2.76
C CYS A 116 14.40 -0.76 -2.79
N GLY A 117 15.41 0.10 -2.96
CA GLY A 117 16.81 -0.31 -3.05
C GLY A 117 17.26 -1.16 -1.85
N GLY A 118 17.85 -2.33 -2.10
CA GLY A 118 18.28 -3.27 -1.05
C GLY A 118 17.15 -3.86 -0.18
N CYS A 119 15.90 -3.83 -0.66
CA CYS A 119 14.78 -4.54 0.00
C CYS A 119 14.85 -6.03 -0.32
N GLU A 120 14.70 -6.91 0.68
CA GLU A 120 14.74 -8.37 0.49
C GLU A 120 13.62 -8.89 -0.44
N TRP A 121 12.50 -8.17 -0.50
CA TRP A 121 11.36 -8.50 -1.36
C TRP A 121 11.47 -7.93 -2.77
N GLY A 122 12.60 -7.31 -3.13
CA GLY A 122 12.78 -6.58 -4.39
C GLY A 122 12.46 -7.43 -5.63
N GLU A 123 12.99 -8.64 -5.69
CA GLU A 123 12.77 -9.59 -6.80
C GLU A 123 11.32 -10.06 -6.88
N LEU A 124 10.72 -10.40 -5.74
CA LEU A 124 9.29 -10.76 -5.68
C LEU A 124 8.42 -9.63 -6.23
N CYS A 125 8.66 -8.40 -5.79
CA CYS A 125 7.93 -7.23 -6.26
C CYS A 125 8.13 -6.99 -7.78
N SER A 126 9.31 -7.28 -8.33
CA SER A 126 9.55 -7.20 -9.77
C SER A 126 8.74 -8.25 -10.52
N HIS A 127 8.74 -9.52 -10.10
CA HIS A 127 7.93 -10.57 -10.72
C HIS A 127 6.43 -10.24 -10.70
N VAL A 128 5.92 -9.67 -9.60
CA VAL A 128 4.52 -9.22 -9.52
C VAL A 128 4.22 -8.09 -10.50
N ALA A 129 5.15 -7.14 -10.65
CA ALA A 129 5.01 -6.05 -11.62
C ALA A 129 5.04 -6.54 -13.08
N ASP A 130 5.94 -7.47 -13.40
CA ASP A 130 6.05 -8.11 -14.74
C ASP A 130 4.79 -8.92 -15.07
N GLY A 131 4.18 -9.55 -14.06
CA GLY A 131 2.88 -10.22 -14.16
C GLY A 131 1.68 -9.27 -14.26
N GLY A 132 1.90 -7.95 -14.38
CA GLY A 132 0.85 -6.94 -14.46
C GLY A 132 0.03 -6.80 -13.19
N PHE A 133 0.62 -7.11 -12.03
CA PHE A 133 0.01 -7.04 -10.70
C PHE A 133 -1.21 -7.94 -10.49
N LYS A 134 -1.47 -8.92 -11.38
CA LYS A 134 -2.64 -9.82 -11.30
C LYS A 134 -2.72 -10.64 -10.01
N ALA A 135 -1.57 -10.91 -9.40
CA ALA A 135 -1.48 -11.67 -8.14
C ALA A 135 -1.62 -10.78 -6.90
N ALA A 136 -1.60 -9.45 -7.03
CA ALA A 136 -1.62 -8.54 -5.90
C ALA A 136 -2.99 -8.56 -5.20
N LEU A 137 -2.98 -8.66 -3.87
CA LEU A 137 -4.18 -8.80 -3.05
C LEU A 137 -4.88 -7.46 -2.78
N VAL A 138 -4.21 -6.33 -3.03
CA VAL A 138 -4.83 -5.00 -3.01
C VAL A 138 -5.36 -4.69 -4.39
N ASP A 139 -6.53 -5.23 -4.72
CA ASP A 139 -7.20 -4.96 -5.98
C ASP A 139 -8.43 -4.08 -5.74
N PRO A 140 -8.50 -2.86 -6.30
CA PRO A 140 -9.70 -2.04 -6.14
C PRO A 140 -10.82 -2.76 -6.86
N ARG A 141 -11.78 -3.27 -6.09
CA ARG A 141 -13.00 -3.83 -6.67
C ARG A 141 -13.65 -2.70 -7.45
N GLU A 142 -13.99 -2.94 -8.72
CA GLU A 142 -14.97 -2.07 -9.37
C GLU A 142 -16.21 -2.11 -8.48
N VAL A 143 -16.52 -0.98 -7.86
CA VAL A 143 -17.79 -0.82 -7.17
C VAL A 143 -18.83 -0.92 -8.28
N SER A 144 -19.36 -2.13 -8.48
CA SER A 144 -20.51 -2.36 -9.34
C SER A 144 -21.52 -1.30 -8.95
N SER A 145 -21.76 -0.37 -9.85
CA SER A 145 -22.77 0.66 -9.72
C SER A 145 -24.09 -0.04 -9.43
N ARG A 146 -24.48 -0.12 -8.16
CA ARG A 146 -25.84 -0.54 -7.81
C ARG A 146 -26.78 0.39 -8.56
N PRO A 147 -27.72 -0.11 -9.38
CA PRO A 147 -28.77 0.74 -9.91
C PRO A 147 -29.52 1.32 -8.70
N ARG A 148 -29.61 2.65 -8.60
CA ARG A 148 -30.60 3.26 -7.71
C ARG A 148 -31.96 2.82 -8.23
N THR A 149 -32.63 1.92 -7.51
CA THR A 149 -34.02 1.61 -7.75
C THR A 149 -34.81 2.93 -7.66
N PRO A 150 -35.55 3.33 -8.70
CA PRO A 150 -36.42 4.49 -8.58
C PRO A 150 -37.49 4.15 -7.55
N GLN A 151 -37.61 4.99 -6.52
CA GLN A 151 -38.70 4.93 -5.57
C GLN A 151 -40.01 5.02 -6.34
N GLY A 152 -40.82 3.96 -6.23
CA GLY A 152 -42.13 3.88 -6.83
C GLY A 152 -43.01 5.01 -6.31
N LYS A 153 -43.71 5.64 -7.24
CA LYS A 153 -44.89 6.46 -6.94
C LYS A 153 -46.01 5.53 -6.48
N ALA A 154 -46.56 5.80 -5.31
CA ALA A 154 -47.96 5.62 -4.98
C ALA A 154 -48.39 6.83 -4.15
#